data_AF-A0A2A2TR67-F1
#
_entry.id   AF-A0A2A2TR67-F1
#
_cell.length_a   1.000
_cell.length_b   1.000
_cell.length_c   1.000
_cell.angle_alpha   90.00
_cell.angle_beta   90.00
_cell.angle_gamma   90.00
#
_symmetry.space_group_name_H-M   'P 1'
#
loop_
_entity.id
_entity.type
_entity.pdbx_description
1 polymer ?
#
loop_
_entity_poly.entity_id
_entity_poly.type
_entity_poly.pdbx_seq_one_letter_code
_entity_poly.pdbx_strand_id
1 'polypeptide(L)' 'MNILKIELASIEQTELGFEHWVDVTYQVPILKNEYRVKLLLFMECKIEDQEVIEYLVSTWKYRDLVLHSVRMYEMEREGT' A
#
# COMPACT_ATOMS: atom_id res chain seq x y z
N MET A 1 -0.84 -3.41 12.61
CA MET A 1 -0.54 -2.25 11.74
C MET A 1 -1.84 -1.49 11.56
N ASN A 2 -1.79 -0.17 11.64
CA ASN A 2 -2.97 0.67 11.47
C ASN A 2 -2.88 1.32 10.09
N ILE A 3 -3.74 0.90 9.17
CA ILE A 3 -3.88 1.57 7.88
C ILE A 3 -4.76 2.80 8.12
N LEU A 4 -4.23 3.98 7.81
CA LEU A 4 -4.87 5.26 8.07
C LEU A 4 -5.63 5.76 6.84
N LYS A 5 -5.11 5.47 5.65
CA LYS A 5 -5.67 5.94 4.38
C LYS A 5 -5.28 5.02 3.23
N ILE A 6 -6.21 4.77 2.33
CA ILE A 6 -6.00 4.10 1.05
C ILE A 6 -6.64 4.98 -0.02
N GLU A 7 -5.87 5.42 -1.01
CA GLU A 7 -6.37 6.27 -2.09
C GLU A 7 -5.93 5.72 -3.44
N LEU A 8 -6.88 5.52 -4.34
CA LEU A 8 -6.58 5.26 -5.74
C LEU A 8 -6.00 6.52 -6.39
N ALA A 9 -4.71 6.48 -6.72
CA ALA A 9 -3.98 7.62 -7.26
C ALA A 9 -4.14 7.72 -8.79
N SER A 10 -4.02 6.59 -9.49
CA SER A 10 -4.23 6.52 -10.94
C SER A 10 -4.60 5.11 -11.38
N ILE A 11 -5.22 5.05 -12.55
CA ILE A 11 -5.42 3.80 -13.29
C ILE A 11 -4.83 4.00 -14.68
N GLU A 12 -3.91 3.12 -15.06
CA GLU A 12 -3.26 3.14 -16.37
C GLU A 12 -3.58 1.84 -17.12
N GLN A 13 -4.02 1.96 -18.37
CA GLN A 13 -4.26 0.81 -19.23
C GLN A 13 -2.97 0.45 -19.98
N THR A 14 -2.58 -0.82 -19.93
CA THR A 14 -1.44 -1.38 -20.66
C THR A 14 -1.93 -2.46 -21.63
N GLU A 15 -1.01 -3.01 -22.43
CA GLU A 15 -1.33 -4.15 -23.32
C GLU A 15 -1.70 -5.43 -22.54
N LEU A 16 -1.26 -5.53 -21.28
CA LEU A 16 -1.42 -6.73 -20.45
C LEU A 16 -2.57 -6.63 -19.44
N GLY A 17 -3.14 -5.43 -19.23
CA GLY A 17 -4.17 -5.21 -18.23
C GLY A 17 -4.22 -3.77 -17.73
N PHE A 18 -4.60 -3.59 -16.46
CA PHE A 18 -4.76 -2.30 -15.80
C PHE A 18 -3.87 -2.22 -14.56
N GLU A 19 -3.06 -1.18 -14.52
CA GLU A 19 -2.26 -0.80 -13.35
C GLU A 19 -3.08 0.15 -12.49
N HIS A 20 -3.42 -0.26 -11.26
CA HIS A 20 -4.06 0.60 -10.27
C HIS A 20 -2.98 0.97 -9.25
N TRP A 21 -2.55 2.23 -9.30
CA TRP A 21 -1.59 2.78 -8.37
C TRP A 21 -2.33 3.32 -7.15
N VAL A 22 -2.02 2.77 -5.98
CA VAL A 22 -2.72 3.06 -4.73
C VAL A 22 -1.75 3.63 -3.72
N ASP A 23 -2.04 4.84 -3.24
CA ASP A 23 -1.30 5.45 -2.15
C ASP A 23 -1.88 4.97 -0.81
N VAL A 24 -1.01 4.40 0.02
CA VAL A 24 -1.37 3.86 1.34
C VAL A 24 -0.60 4.60 2.40
N THR A 25 -1.34 5.20 3.35
CA THR A 25 -0.77 5.75 4.57
C THR A 25 -1.02 4.78 5.71
N TYR A 26 0.04 4.37 6.42
CA TYR A 26 -0.09 3.49 7.56
C TYR A 26 0.86 3.90 8.69
N GLN A 27 0.55 3.43 9.89
CA GLN A 27 1.40 3.53 11.06
C GLN A 27 1.51 2.16 11.74
N VAL A 28 2.68 1.87 12.29
CA VAL A 28 2.86 0.70 13.17
C VAL A 28 3.09 1.20 14.59
N PRO A 29 2.39 0.67 15.61
CA PRO A 29 2.46 1.21 16.98
C PRO A 29 3.87 1.30 17.59
N ILE A 30 4.81 0.46 17.16
CA ILE A 30 6.19 0.46 17.66
C ILE A 30 7.10 1.46 16.92
N LEU A 31 6.63 2.05 15.83
CA LEU A 31 7.36 3.03 15.02
C LEU A 31 6.87 4.44 15.32
N LYS A 32 7.79 5.40 15.29
CA LYS A 32 7.47 6.80 15.60
C LYS A 32 6.80 7.51 14.43
N ASN A 33 7.16 7.17 13.21
CA ASN A 33 6.69 7.86 12.02
C ASN A 33 5.45 7.22 11.40
N GLU A 34 4.67 8.04 10.70
CA GLU A 34 3.70 7.59 9.72
C GLU A 34 4.40 7.38 8.37
N TYR A 35 3.98 6.35 7.64
CA TYR A 35 4.58 5.96 6.38
C TYR A 35 3.58 6.07 5.25
N ARG A 36 4.03 6.64 4.12
CA ARG A 36 3.30 6.68 2.86
C ARG A 36 4.02 5.82 1.86
N VAL A 37 3.31 4.85 1.28
CA VAL A 37 3.83 3.94 0.27
C VAL A 37 2.89 3.92 -0.92
N LYS A 38 3.44 3.73 -2.11
CA LYS A 38 2.67 3.54 -3.33
C LYS A 38 2.70 2.06 -3.70
N LEU A 39 1.53 1.44 -3.84
CA LEU A 39 1.35 0.04 -4.17
C LEU A 39 0.75 -0.09 -5.57
N LEU A 40 1.14 -1.15 -6.28
CA LEU A 40 0.57 -1.53 -7.57
C LEU A 40 -0.38 -2.72 -7.41
N LEU A 41 -1.63 -2.54 -7.81
CA LEU A 41 -2.58 -3.64 -8.08
C LEU A 41 -2.71 -3.81 -9.60
N PHE A 42 -2.20 -4.91 -10.13
CA PHE A 42 -2.29 -5.23 -11.55
C PHE A 42 -3.42 -6.22 -11.80
N MET A 43 -4.39 -5.82 -12.62
CA MET A 43 -5.63 -6.58 -12.83
C MET A 43 -5.98 -6.63 -14.32
N GLU A 44 -6.66 -7.68 -14.78
CA GLU A 44 -7.11 -7.80 -16.18
C GLU A 44 -8.25 -6.82 -16.52
N CYS A 45 -8.93 -6.29 -15.51
CA CYS A 45 -10.03 -5.34 -15.66
C CYS A 45 -9.81 -4.08 -14.82
N LYS A 46 -10.50 -3.00 -15.22
CA LYS A 46 -10.54 -1.74 -14.50
C LYS A 46 -11.38 -1.88 -13.22
N ILE A 47 -10.83 -1.47 -12.09
CA ILE A 47 -11.49 -1.41 -10.78
C ILE A 47 -11.45 0.03 -10.28
N GLU A 48 -12.62 0.65 -10.15
CA GLU A 48 -12.78 2.01 -9.62
C GLU A 48 -13.49 2.02 -8.26
N ASP A 49 -14.06 0.89 -7.86
CA ASP A 49 -14.75 0.76 -6.59
C ASP A 49 -13.74 0.78 -5.44
N GLN A 50 -13.87 1.80 -4.59
CA GLN A 50 -12.96 2.05 -3.48
C GLN A 50 -12.99 0.93 -2.44
N GLU A 51 -14.16 0.35 -2.13
CA GLU A 51 -14.25 -0.74 -1.13
C GLU A 51 -13.52 -1.99 -1.63
N VAL A 52 -13.61 -2.27 -2.94
CA VAL A 52 -12.85 -3.36 -3.57
C VAL A 52 -11.36 -3.11 -3.50
N ILE A 53 -10.90 -1.88 -3.78
CA ILE A 53 -9.48 -1.50 -3.69
C ILE A 53 -8.96 -1.66 -2.26
N GLU A 54 -9.72 -1.19 -1.27
CA GLU A 54 -9.37 -1.33 0.15
C GLU A 54 -9.26 -2.80 0.57
N TYR A 55 -10.20 -3.64 0.12
CA TYR A 55 -10.14 -5.08 0.33
C TYR A 55 -8.89 -5.72 -0.31
N LEU A 56 -8.56 -5.37 -1.55
CA LEU A 56 -7.38 -5.90 -2.24
C LEU A 56 -6.08 -5.46 -1.57
N VAL A 57 -5.97 -4.21 -1.14
CA VAL A 57 -4.80 -3.74 -0.39
C VAL A 57 -4.66 -4.49 0.94
N SER A 58 -5.75 -4.58 1.72
CA SER A 58 -5.73 -5.19 3.05
C SER A 58 -5.59 -6.72 3.04
N THR A 59 -5.96 -7.38 1.95
CA THR A 59 -5.88 -8.85 1.85
C THR A 59 -4.66 -9.29 1.07
N TRP A 60 -4.39 -8.70 -0.09
CA TRP A 60 -3.36 -9.18 -1.02
C TRP A 60 -2.02 -8.45 -0.84
N LYS A 61 -2.04 -7.17 -0.48
CA LYS A 61 -0.83 -6.36 -0.31
C LYS A 61 -0.38 -6.16 1.14
N TYR A 62 -1.10 -6.74 2.09
CA TYR A 62 -0.75 -6.64 3.50
C TYR A 62 0.66 -7.16 3.81
N ARG A 63 1.09 -8.24 3.13
CA ARG A 63 2.45 -8.76 3.28
C ARG A 63 3.51 -7.73 2.87
N ASP A 64 3.28 -7.00 1.80
CA ASP A 64 4.22 -5.98 1.29
C ASP A 64 4.33 -4.82 2.31
N LEU A 65 3.22 -4.41 2.90
CA LEU A 65 3.20 -3.41 3.97
C LEU A 65 3.95 -3.87 5.22
N VAL A 66 3.77 -5.13 5.63
CA VAL A 66 4.52 -5.72 6.76
C VAL A 66 6.01 -5.73 6.45
N LEU A 67 6.43 -6.19 5.27
CA LEU A 67 7.83 -6.23 4.87
C LEU A 67 8.45 -4.83 4.83
N HIS A 68 7.72 -3.84 4.31
CA HIS A 68 8.15 -2.44 4.35
C HIS A 68 8.32 -1.94 5.79
N SER A 69 7.37 -2.26 6.68
CA SER A 69 7.45 -1.85 8.09
C SER A 69 8.64 -2.45 8.85
N VAL A 70 9.07 -3.67 8.51
CA VAL A 70 10.28 -4.28 9.09
C VAL A 70 11.52 -3.48 8.69
N ARG A 71 11.63 -3.09 7.42
CA ARG A 71 12.74 -2.22 6.96
C ARG A 71 12.72 -0.87 7.67
N MET A 72 11.55 -0.28 7.84
CA MET A 72 11.42 0.99 8.56
C MET A 72 11.79 0.88 10.04
N TYR A 73 11.50 -0.27 10.67
CA TYR A 73 11.94 -0.55 12.03
C TYR A 73 13.47 -0.59 12.16
N GLU A 74 14.15 -1.24 11.22
CA GLU A 74 15.61 -1.27 11.16
C GLU A 74 16.18 0.14 10.98
N MET A 75 15.64 0.91 10.02
CA MET A 75 16.07 2.29 9.76
C MET A 75 15.84 3.24 10.93
N GLU A 76 14.67 3.21 11.59
CA GLU A 76 14.42 4.06 12.77
C GLU A 76 15.33 3.72 13.96
N ARG A 77 15.80 2.47 14.05
CA ARG A 77 16.71 2.03 15.12
C ARG A 77 18.17 2.33 14.83
N GLU A 78 18.62 2.16 13.59
CA GLU A 78 19.99 2.47 13.17
C GLU A 78 20.28 3.98 13.17
N GLY A 79 19.24 4.81 13.00
CA GLY A 79 19.33 6.27 13.08
C GLY A 79 19.33 6.87 14.50
N THR A 80 19.41 6.04 15.56
CA THR A 80 19.51 6.45 16.97
C THR A 80 20.82 6.03 17.60
#